data_AF-A0A965KS54-F1
#
_entry.id   AF-A0A965KS54-F1
#
_cell.length_a   1.000
_cell.length_b   1.000
_cell.length_c   1.000
_cell.angle_alpha   90.00
_cell.angle_beta   90.00
_cell.angle_gamma   90.00
#
_symmetry.space_group_name_H-M   'P 1'
#
loop_
_entity.id
_entity.type
_entity.pdbx_description
1 polymer ?
#
loop_
_entity_poly.entity_id
_entity_poly.type
_entity_poly.pdbx_seq_one_letter_code
_entity_poly.pdbx_strand_id
1 'polypeptide(L)'
;MATYTRLPNYANNLRRLGYSDDDIGDGKRPASDRMVDAIVAWGTIDDAVARVKAHFDAGASHVSIQVLDADPLALPMRQWRELAEATKHL
;
A
#
# COMPACT_ATOMS: atom_id res chain seq x y z
N MET A 1 -3.23 2.10 9.09
CA MET A 1 -1.88 1.61 9.45
C MET A 1 -1.69 1.37 10.95
N ALA A 2 -1.99 2.35 11.83
CA ALA A 2 -1.76 2.24 13.28
C ALA A 2 -2.38 0.99 13.96
N THR A 3 -3.52 0.48 13.47
CA THR A 3 -4.11 -0.76 13.96
C THR A 3 -3.15 -1.94 13.85
N TYR A 4 -2.43 -2.05 12.73
CA TYR A 4 -1.53 -3.17 12.45
C TYR A 4 -0.16 -2.99 13.08
N THR A 5 0.43 -1.79 13.05
CA THR A 5 1.79 -1.56 13.57
C THR A 5 1.90 -1.73 15.09
N ARG A 6 0.78 -1.66 15.82
CA ARG A 6 0.72 -1.99 17.26
C ARG A 6 0.73 -3.49 17.56
N LEU A 7 0.40 -4.34 16.59
CA LEU A 7 0.37 -5.79 16.79
C LEU A 7 1.80 -6.36 16.67
N PRO A 8 2.30 -7.11 17.67
CA PRO A 8 3.68 -7.57 17.70
C PRO A 8 4.10 -8.36 16.45
N ASN A 9 3.19 -9.16 15.88
CA ASN A 9 3.47 -9.95 14.68
C ASN A 9 3.71 -9.09 13.44
N TYR A 10 2.96 -8.00 13.26
CA TYR A 10 3.13 -7.06 12.14
C TYR A 10 4.36 -6.18 12.33
N ALA A 11 4.56 -5.62 13.54
CA ALA A 11 5.74 -4.83 13.86
C ALA A 11 7.04 -5.62 13.65
N ASN A 12 7.08 -6.86 14.16
CA ASN A 12 8.24 -7.74 13.98
C ASN A 12 8.47 -8.11 12.51
N ASN A 13 7.42 -8.20 11.70
CA ASN A 13 7.58 -8.40 10.26
C ASN A 13 8.28 -7.23 9.59
N LEU A 14 7.87 -5.99 9.90
CA LEU A 14 8.47 -4.78 9.36
C LEU A 14 9.94 -4.63 9.79
N ARG A 15 10.27 -4.96 11.05
CA ARG A 15 11.67 -4.99 11.53
C ARG A 15 12.54 -5.95 10.73
N ARG A 16 12.05 -7.15 10.40
CA ARG A 16 12.77 -8.11 9.55
C ARG A 16 13.02 -7.59 8.14
N LEU A 17 12.15 -6.71 7.64
CA LEU A 17 12.31 -6.01 6.36
C LEU A 17 13.23 -4.78 6.45
N GLY A 18 13.81 -4.50 7.62
CA GLY A 18 14.80 -3.45 7.82
C GLY A 18 14.24 -2.09 8.26
N TYR A 19 12.96 -2.00 8.64
CA TYR A 19 12.38 -0.77 9.19
C TYR A 19 12.70 -0.61 10.68
N SER A 20 13.05 0.61 11.08
CA SER A 20 13.31 0.96 12.48
C SER A 20 12.02 1.20 13.26
N ASP A 21 12.11 1.29 14.59
CA ASP A 21 10.97 1.66 15.42
C ASP A 21 10.49 3.10 15.16
N ASP A 22 11.36 3.96 14.64
CA ASP A 22 10.98 5.30 14.19
C ASP A 22 10.20 5.26 12.88
N ASP A 23 10.53 4.34 11.98
CA ASP A 23 9.78 4.16 10.75
C ASP A 23 8.39 3.57 10.99
N ILE A 24 8.28 2.63 11.95
CA ILE A 24 7.03 1.93 12.27
C ILE A 24 6.05 2.84 13.03
N GLY A 25 6.57 3.78 13.82
CA GLY A 25 5.78 4.62 14.71
C GLY A 25 5.21 3.83 15.89
N ASP A 26 4.20 4.41 16.55
CA ASP A 26 3.53 3.79 17.69
C ASP A 26 2.05 4.24 17.79
N GLY A 27 1.39 4.00 18.92
CA GLY A 27 -0.01 4.42 19.11
C GLY A 27 -0.24 5.94 19.12
N LYS A 28 0.83 6.74 19.20
CA LYS A 28 0.82 8.20 19.27
C LYS A 28 1.59 8.85 18.11
N ARG A 29 2.62 8.18 17.60
CA ARG A 29 3.40 8.63 16.44
C ARG A 29 2.97 7.90 15.18
N PRO A 30 2.72 8.61 14.06
CA PRO A 30 2.47 7.95 12.80
C PRO A 30 3.70 7.17 12.33
N ALA A 31 3.48 6.24 11.42
CA ALA A 31 4.56 5.64 10.64
C ALA A 31 5.24 6.71 9.78
N SER A 32 6.52 6.51 9.48
CA SER A 32 7.26 7.38 8.56
C SER A 32 6.68 7.34 7.15
N ASP A 33 6.82 8.46 6.42
CA ASP A 33 6.45 8.56 5.01
C ASP A 33 7.14 7.47 4.18
N ARG A 34 8.45 7.24 4.41
CA ARG A 34 9.19 6.15 3.75
C ARG A 34 8.51 4.80 3.88
N MET A 35 8.03 4.45 5.07
CA MET A 35 7.36 3.16 5.29
C MET A 35 5.97 3.15 4.66
N VAL A 36 5.21 4.24 4.79
CA VAL A 36 3.88 4.36 4.19
C VAL A 36 3.97 4.26 2.68
N ASP A 37 4.86 5.03 2.06
CA ASP A 37 5.11 5.05 0.63
C ASP A 37 5.56 3.69 0.13
N ALA A 38 6.34 2.91 0.89
CA ALA A 38 6.72 1.56 0.47
C ALA A 38 5.51 0.61 0.35
N ILE A 39 4.46 0.79 1.15
CA ILE A 39 3.33 -0.14 1.26
C ILE A 39 2.12 0.34 0.46
N VAL A 40 1.83 1.65 0.47
CA VAL A 40 0.64 2.24 -0.12
C VAL A 40 1.03 3.02 -1.37
N ALA A 41 0.47 2.64 -2.51
CA ALA A 41 0.48 3.49 -3.70
C ALA A 41 -0.62 4.54 -3.56
N TRP A 42 -0.24 5.80 -3.34
CA TRP A 42 -1.16 6.92 -3.22
C TRP A 42 -0.68 8.08 -4.10
N GLY A 43 -1.63 8.93 -4.52
CA GLY A 43 -1.38 9.99 -5.49
C GLY A 43 -2.37 9.92 -6.65
N THR A 44 -1.86 10.11 -7.87
CA THR A 44 -2.65 10.04 -9.09
C THR A 44 -2.88 8.60 -9.56
N ILE A 45 -3.75 8.41 -10.55
CA ILE A 45 -3.93 7.10 -11.19
C ILE A 45 -2.63 6.61 -11.85
N ASP A 46 -1.83 7.52 -12.41
CA ASP A 46 -0.57 7.19 -13.06
C ASP A 46 0.48 6.70 -12.04
N ASP A 47 0.51 7.28 -10.83
CA ASP A 47 1.38 6.81 -9.74
C ASP A 47 1.01 5.37 -9.32
N ALA A 48 -0.28 5.06 -9.25
CA ALA A 48 -0.76 3.72 -8.97
C ALA A 48 -0.40 2.73 -10.09
N VAL A 49 -0.61 3.10 -11.35
CA VAL A 49 -0.24 2.30 -12.54
C VAL A 49 1.27 2.03 -12.57
N ALA A 50 2.09 3.05 -12.29
CA ALA A 50 3.54 2.89 -12.22
C ALA A 50 3.96 1.89 -11.13
N ARG A 51 3.30 1.91 -9.97
CA ARG A 51 3.56 0.92 -8.92
C ARG A 51 3.15 -0.49 -9.34
N VAL A 52 2.00 -0.65 -9.99
CA VAL A 52 1.55 -1.95 -10.51
C VAL A 52 2.56 -2.49 -11.53
N LYS A 53 3.01 -1.64 -12.47
CA LYS A 53 4.05 -2.00 -13.43
C LYS A 53 5.36 -2.41 -12.74
N ALA A 54 5.78 -1.70 -11.70
CA ALA A 54 7.00 -2.04 -10.96
C ALA A 54 6.93 -3.46 -10.33
N HIS A 55 5.75 -3.92 -9.92
CA HIS A 55 5.56 -5.30 -9.46
C HIS A 55 5.70 -6.31 -10.61
N PHE A 56 5.15 -6.03 -11.79
CA PHE A 56 5.33 -6.86 -12.98
C PHE A 56 6.79 -6.90 -13.43
N ASP A 57 7.46 -5.75 -13.47
CA ASP A 57 8.89 -5.64 -13.79
C ASP A 57 9.77 -6.42 -12.80
N ALA A 58 9.33 -6.54 -11.54
CA ALA A 58 9.98 -7.37 -10.52
C ALA A 58 9.65 -8.88 -10.63
N GLY A 59 8.89 -9.30 -11.64
CA GLY A 59 8.60 -10.70 -11.95
C GLY A 59 7.27 -11.22 -11.42
N ALA A 60 6.38 -10.35 -10.91
CA ALA A 60 5.02 -10.77 -10.59
C ALA A 60 4.29 -11.21 -11.88
N SER A 61 3.53 -12.31 -11.82
CA SER A 61 2.59 -12.69 -12.89
C SER A 61 1.17 -12.18 -12.64
N HIS A 62 0.91 -11.70 -11.42
CA HIS A 62 -0.36 -11.16 -11.00
C HIS A 62 -0.14 -10.13 -9.88
N VAL A 63 -0.87 -9.03 -9.92
CA VAL A 63 -0.86 -7.99 -8.88
C VAL A 63 -2.29 -7.82 -8.37
N SER A 64 -2.51 -8.15 -7.09
CA SER A 64 -3.81 -7.96 -6.43
C SER A 64 -3.86 -6.56 -5.81
N ILE A 65 -4.93 -5.81 -6.08
CA ILE A 65 -5.05 -4.41 -5.67
C ILE A 65 -6.18 -4.25 -4.65
N GLN A 66 -5.83 -3.77 -3.46
CA GLN A 66 -6.78 -3.31 -2.46
C GLN A 66 -6.91 -1.78 -2.53
N VAL A 67 -8.10 -1.28 -2.87
CA VAL A 67 -8.39 0.16 -2.82
C VAL A 67 -8.84 0.54 -1.41
N LEU A 68 -8.24 1.61 -0.88
CA LEU A 68 -8.61 2.19 0.41
C LEU A 68 -9.44 3.46 0.13
N ASP A 69 -10.73 3.39 0.41
CA ASP A 69 -11.64 4.55 0.35
C ASP A 69 -11.67 5.28 1.71
N ALA A 70 -12.11 6.54 1.71
CA ALA A 70 -12.33 7.30 2.93
C ALA A 70 -13.42 6.64 3.80
N ASP A 71 -14.42 6.01 3.18
CA ASP A 71 -15.33 5.11 3.86
C ASP A 71 -14.79 3.67 3.83
N PRO A 72 -14.32 3.11 4.96
CA PRO A 72 -13.75 1.77 5.01
C PRO A 72 -14.75 0.65 4.75
N LEU A 73 -16.06 0.95 4.74
CA LEU A 73 -17.13 0.00 4.46
C LEU A 73 -17.68 0.12 3.03
N ALA A 74 -17.31 1.17 2.30
CA ALA A 74 -17.75 1.37 0.94
C ALA A 74 -17.10 0.37 -0.02
N LEU A 75 -17.87 -0.09 -1.00
CA LEU A 75 -17.35 -0.87 -2.12
C LEU A 75 -16.77 0.10 -3.16
N PRO A 76 -15.45 0.12 -3.43
CA PRO A 76 -14.80 1.14 -4.26
C PRO A 76 -14.97 0.85 -5.77
N MET A 77 -16.21 0.66 -6.21
CA MET A 77 -16.57 0.25 -7.56
C MET A 77 -16.10 1.24 -8.63
N ARG A 78 -16.13 2.54 -8.33
CA ARG A 78 -15.64 3.57 -9.26
C ARG A 78 -14.14 3.44 -9.45
N GLN A 79 -13.39 3.39 -8.36
CA GLN A 79 -11.94 3.29 -8.36
C GLN A 79 -11.45 2.00 -9.02
N TRP A 80 -12.14 0.88 -8.79
CA TRP A 80 -11.85 -0.37 -9.50
C TRP A 80 -12.05 -0.27 -11.01
N ARG A 81 -13.08 0.44 -11.49
CA ARG A 81 -13.26 0.68 -12.93
C ARG A 81 -12.15 1.55 -13.52
N GLU A 82 -11.76 2.60 -12.80
CA GLU A 82 -10.67 3.49 -13.22
C GLU A 82 -9.33 2.75 -13.28
N LEU A 83 -9.02 1.95 -12.26
CA LEU A 83 -7.83 1.10 -12.25
C LEU A 83 -7.87 0.07 -13.38
N ALA A 84 -8.99 -0.63 -13.58
CA ALA A 84 -9.11 -1.64 -14.63
C ALA A 84 -8.86 -1.04 -16.03
N GLU A 85 -9.40 0.15 -16.31
CA GLU A 85 -9.17 0.85 -17.57
C GLU A 85 -7.71 1.32 -17.71
N ALA A 86 -7.11 1.82 -16.63
CA ALA A 86 -5.75 2.35 -16.65
C ALA A 86 -4.68 1.24 -16.74
N THR A 87 -4.94 0.04 -16.22
CA THR A 87 -3.98 -1.08 -16.19
C THR A 87 -4.17 -2.09 -17.33
N LYS A 88 -5.15 -1.92 -18.22
CA LYS A 88 -5.52 -2.93 -19.23
C LYS A 88 -4.40 -3.30 -20.22
N HIS A 89 -3.39 -2.46 -20.34
CA HIS A 89 -2.25 -2.62 -21.27
C HIS A 89 -0.91 -2.87 -20.55
N LEU A 90 -0.94 -3.03 -19.23
CA LEU A 90 0.26 -3.40 -18.46
C LEU A 90 0.67 -4.85 -18.71
#